data_AF-A0A382DH24-F1
#
_entry.id   AF-A0A382DH24-F1
#
_cell.length_a   1.000
_cell.length_b   1.000
_cell.length_c   1.000
_cell.angle_alpha   90.00
_cell.angle_beta   90.00
_cell.angle_gamma   90.00
#
_symmetry.space_group_name_H-M   'P 1'
#
loop_
_entity.id
_entity.type
_entity.pdbx_description
1 polymer ?
#
loop_
_entity_poly.entity_id
_entity_poly.type
_entity_poly.pdbx_seq_one_letter_code
_entity_poly.pdbx_strand_id
1 'polypeptide(L)'
;KKMIEASREALNAAIEIAAPGVNVGIIGHAVQDIIEGYGYRPIANLTGHGIKRYNLHSGTSIPSVKGAGGPVLRSGDIVAIEPFVTNGVGRVGGKKNSNIYRLKQVRKIKDEKAAELMMEIQERYHGLPFAERWLHSIQDNATKSLQKLMRAGAVSYYPRYDELGKGIVTQSEHTVMITSSGVEVLTA
;
A
#
# COMPACT_ATOMS: atom_id res chain seq x y z
N LYS A 1 19.21 -12.76 -5.61
CA LYS A 1 18.28 -13.59 -6.42
C LYS A 1 17.31 -14.37 -5.52
N LYS A 2 17.78 -15.19 -4.58
CA LYS A 2 16.92 -15.95 -3.64
C LYS A 2 15.86 -15.13 -2.89
N MET A 3 16.16 -13.90 -2.46
CA MET A 3 15.17 -13.09 -1.73
C MET A 3 14.03 -12.54 -2.63
N ILE A 4 14.30 -12.34 -3.92
CA ILE A 4 13.28 -11.96 -4.91
C ILE A 4 12.38 -13.16 -5.22
N GLU A 5 12.99 -14.35 -5.28
CA GLU A 5 12.28 -15.62 -5.43
C GLU A 5 11.37 -15.88 -4.22
N ALA A 6 11.87 -15.69 -3.00
CA ALA A 6 11.07 -15.80 -1.78
C ALA A 6 9.84 -14.88 -1.79
N SER A 7 9.95 -13.61 -2.25
CA SER A 7 8.78 -12.72 -2.33
C SER A 7 7.80 -13.15 -3.42
N ARG A 8 8.29 -13.68 -4.55
CA ARG A 8 7.45 -14.19 -5.64
C ARG A 8 6.71 -15.47 -5.26
N GLU A 9 7.39 -16.43 -4.65
CA GLU A 9 6.75 -17.68 -4.22
C GLU A 9 5.76 -17.46 -3.08
N ALA A 10 6.08 -16.55 -2.15
CA ALA A 10 5.13 -16.18 -1.10
C ALA A 10 3.86 -15.53 -1.67
N LEU A 11 3.99 -14.70 -2.72
CA LEU A 11 2.85 -14.12 -3.42
C LEU A 11 2.03 -15.20 -4.13
N ASN A 12 2.69 -16.13 -4.83
CA ASN A 12 2.00 -17.21 -5.52
C ASN A 12 1.23 -18.11 -4.55
N ALA A 13 1.85 -18.49 -3.43
CA ALA A 13 1.20 -19.29 -2.38
C ALA A 13 -0.02 -18.57 -1.80
N ALA A 14 0.07 -17.24 -1.59
CA ALA A 14 -1.06 -16.43 -1.13
C ALA A 14 -2.22 -16.40 -2.13
N ILE A 15 -1.92 -16.27 -3.42
CA ILE A 15 -2.93 -16.24 -4.50
C ILE A 15 -3.60 -17.61 -4.63
N GLU A 16 -2.84 -18.71 -4.55
CA GLU A 16 -3.35 -20.08 -4.68
C GLU A 16 -4.42 -20.42 -3.64
N ILE A 17 -4.26 -19.92 -2.41
CA ILE A 17 -5.21 -20.18 -1.32
C ILE A 17 -6.28 -19.10 -1.19
N ALA A 18 -6.16 -17.96 -1.86
CA ALA A 18 -7.16 -16.91 -1.78
C ALA A 18 -8.45 -17.39 -2.47
N ALA A 19 -9.59 -17.23 -1.81
CA ALA A 19 -10.91 -17.59 -2.33
C ALA A 19 -12.00 -16.97 -1.45
N PRO A 20 -13.28 -16.93 -1.90
CA PRO A 20 -14.39 -16.60 -1.01
C PRO A 20 -14.41 -17.52 0.22
N GLY A 21 -14.64 -16.96 1.40
CA GLY A 21 -14.68 -17.73 2.65
C GLY A 21 -13.32 -17.92 3.32
N VAL A 22 -12.22 -17.56 2.65
CA VAL A 22 -10.87 -17.67 3.22
C VAL A 22 -10.61 -16.50 4.16
N ASN A 23 -10.16 -16.82 5.37
CA ASN A 23 -9.71 -15.83 6.33
C ASN A 23 -8.33 -15.29 5.95
N VAL A 24 -8.14 -13.97 5.96
CA VAL A 24 -6.86 -13.35 5.58
C VAL A 24 -5.69 -13.78 6.47
N GLY A 25 -5.94 -14.25 7.70
CA GLY A 25 -4.90 -14.84 8.56
C GLY A 25 -4.29 -16.11 7.95
N ILE A 26 -5.08 -16.92 7.22
CA ILE A 26 -4.57 -18.10 6.50
C ILE A 26 -3.60 -17.69 5.39
N ILE A 27 -3.88 -16.57 4.72
CA ILE A 27 -2.96 -15.97 3.74
C ILE A 27 -1.65 -15.57 4.41
N GLY A 28 -1.72 -14.88 5.56
CA GLY A 28 -0.54 -14.52 6.33
C GLY A 28 0.30 -15.72 6.77
N HIS A 29 -0.33 -16.86 7.09
CA HIS A 29 0.35 -18.11 7.42
C HIS A 29 1.14 -18.65 6.24
N ALA A 30 0.49 -18.83 5.08
CA ALA A 30 1.13 -19.36 3.87
C ALA A 30 2.30 -18.48 3.42
N VAL A 31 2.13 -17.16 3.45
CA VAL A 31 3.19 -16.19 3.12
C VAL A 31 4.38 -16.36 4.06
N GLN A 32 4.15 -16.39 5.38
CA GLN A 32 5.24 -16.51 6.34
C GLN A 32 5.99 -17.84 6.22
N ASP A 33 5.28 -18.97 6.04
CA ASP A 33 5.90 -20.29 5.92
C ASP A 33 6.87 -20.35 4.74
N ILE A 34 6.48 -19.81 3.58
CA ILE A 34 7.37 -19.72 2.43
C ILE A 34 8.58 -18.84 2.75
N ILE A 35 8.37 -17.63 3.27
CA ILE A 35 9.47 -16.69 3.51
C ILE A 35 10.48 -17.23 4.52
N GLU A 36 10.01 -17.86 5.60
CA GLU A 36 10.86 -18.49 6.63
C GLU A 36 11.59 -19.73 6.09
N GLY A 37 10.96 -20.50 5.20
CA GLY A 37 11.60 -21.63 4.51
C GLY A 37 12.80 -21.22 3.65
N TYR A 38 12.79 -19.99 3.12
CA TYR A 38 13.94 -19.39 2.43
C TYR A 38 15.00 -18.80 3.38
N GLY A 39 14.78 -18.83 4.69
CA GLY A 39 15.69 -18.28 5.72
C GLY A 39 15.60 -16.76 5.88
N TYR A 40 14.51 -16.13 5.43
CA TYR A 40 14.27 -14.70 5.56
C TYR A 40 13.11 -14.40 6.52
N ARG A 41 12.77 -13.12 6.69
CA ARG A 41 11.64 -12.67 7.52
C ARG A 41 10.64 -11.87 6.69
N PRO A 42 9.33 -12.08 6.88
CA PRO A 42 8.33 -11.14 6.40
C PRO A 42 8.43 -9.81 7.15
N ILE A 43 8.06 -8.70 6.51
CA ILE A 43 7.87 -7.42 7.21
C ILE A 43 6.50 -7.42 7.88
N ALA A 44 6.46 -7.56 9.20
CA ALA A 44 5.23 -7.81 9.96
C ALA A 44 4.24 -6.64 9.98
N ASN A 45 4.71 -5.41 9.74
CA ASN A 45 3.89 -4.19 9.79
C ASN A 45 3.71 -3.51 8.42
N LEU A 46 3.93 -4.25 7.34
CA LEU A 46 3.44 -3.92 5.99
C LEU A 46 2.57 -5.08 5.52
N THR A 47 1.47 -4.75 4.86
CA THR A 47 0.44 -5.72 4.49
C THR A 47 -0.14 -5.31 3.14
N GLY A 48 -0.64 -6.29 2.39
CA GLY A 48 -1.57 -5.99 1.31
C GLY A 48 -2.86 -5.38 1.82
N HIS A 49 -3.74 -4.98 0.91
CA HIS A 49 -4.92 -4.22 1.27
C HIS A 49 -6.09 -4.40 0.32
N GLY A 50 -7.30 -4.13 0.79
CA GLY A 50 -8.47 -4.02 -0.07
C GLY A 50 -8.40 -2.78 -0.95
N ILE A 51 -9.00 -2.85 -2.14
CA ILE A 51 -9.09 -1.79 -3.14
C ILE A 51 -10.55 -1.54 -3.48
N LYS A 52 -10.94 -0.27 -3.61
CA LYS A 52 -12.23 0.16 -4.14
C LYS A 52 -12.02 1.30 -5.13
N ARG A 53 -13.05 1.63 -5.91
CA ARG A 53 -13.01 2.77 -6.85
C ARG A 53 -12.59 4.06 -6.12
N TYR A 54 -11.50 4.68 -6.57
CA TYR A 54 -10.86 5.86 -5.97
C TYR A 54 -10.44 5.73 -4.49
N ASN A 55 -10.39 4.52 -3.96
CA ASN A 55 -9.90 4.25 -2.62
C ASN A 55 -8.89 3.10 -2.66
N LEU A 56 -7.61 3.48 -2.75
CA LEU A 56 -6.50 2.55 -2.83
C LEU A 56 -6.45 1.63 -1.60
N HIS A 57 -6.67 2.16 -0.39
CA HIS A 57 -6.60 1.38 0.86
C HIS A 57 -7.99 1.33 1.52
N SER A 58 -8.81 0.35 1.13
CA SER A 58 -10.24 0.31 1.47
C SER A 58 -10.58 -0.26 2.86
N GLY A 59 -9.56 -0.54 3.68
CA GLY A 59 -9.68 -0.93 5.09
C GLY A 59 -9.42 -2.40 5.40
N THR A 60 -9.57 -3.29 4.42
CA THR A 60 -9.11 -4.69 4.53
C THR A 60 -7.58 -4.71 4.50
N SER A 61 -6.94 -5.46 5.40
CA SER A 61 -5.50 -5.70 5.38
C SER A 61 -5.24 -7.19 5.11
N ILE A 62 -4.29 -7.49 4.22
CA ILE A 62 -3.85 -8.85 3.87
C ILE A 62 -2.47 -9.07 4.50
N PRO A 63 -2.38 -9.73 5.67
CA PRO A 63 -1.13 -9.86 6.39
C PRO A 63 -0.14 -10.78 5.67
N SER A 64 1.16 -10.60 5.97
CA SER A 64 2.25 -11.48 5.55
C SER A 64 2.85 -12.28 6.72
N VAL A 65 2.17 -12.28 7.86
CA VAL A 65 2.58 -12.96 9.09
C VAL A 65 1.45 -13.78 9.68
N LYS A 66 1.84 -14.81 10.42
CA LYS A 66 1.01 -15.61 11.30
C LYS A 66 0.37 -14.73 12.35
N GLY A 67 -0.94 -14.86 12.49
CA GLY A 67 -1.72 -13.99 13.34
C GLY A 67 -3.14 -14.49 13.53
N ALA A 68 -3.82 -13.99 14.56
CA ALA A 68 -5.17 -14.41 14.87
C ALA A 68 -6.16 -13.81 13.87
N GLY A 69 -6.61 -14.63 12.91
CA GLY A 69 -7.76 -14.35 12.06
C GLY A 69 -7.66 -13.04 11.27
N GLY A 70 -8.79 -12.36 11.13
CA GLY A 70 -8.96 -11.18 10.29
C GLY A 70 -10.27 -11.24 9.51
N PRO A 71 -10.53 -10.29 8.60
CA PRO A 71 -11.67 -10.37 7.70
C PRO A 71 -11.62 -11.64 6.84
N VAL A 72 -12.80 -12.09 6.44
CA VAL A 72 -12.99 -13.19 5.49
C VAL A 72 -13.20 -12.58 4.11
N LEU A 73 -12.47 -13.07 3.11
CA LEU A 73 -12.60 -12.67 1.72
C LEU A 73 -13.97 -13.06 1.17
N ARG A 74 -14.54 -12.18 0.35
CA ARG A 74 -15.87 -12.35 -0.25
C ARG A 74 -15.79 -12.23 -1.75
N SER A 75 -16.69 -12.92 -2.45
CA SER A 75 -16.85 -12.72 -3.89
C SER A 75 -17.09 -11.23 -4.20
N GLY A 76 -16.37 -10.69 -5.17
CA GLY A 76 -16.34 -9.28 -5.55
C GLY A 76 -15.30 -8.43 -4.82
N ASP A 77 -14.60 -8.97 -3.81
CA ASP A 77 -13.48 -8.24 -3.19
C ASP A 77 -12.34 -8.08 -4.21
N ILE A 78 -11.78 -6.87 -4.27
CA ILE A 78 -10.53 -6.59 -4.98
C ILE A 78 -9.47 -6.29 -3.93
N VAL A 79 -8.35 -7.01 -3.97
CA VAL A 79 -7.28 -6.87 -2.99
C VAL A 79 -5.91 -6.84 -3.67
N ALA A 80 -5.01 -6.02 -3.15
CA ALA A 80 -3.58 -6.15 -3.37
C ALA A 80 -3.01 -7.18 -2.40
N ILE A 81 -2.29 -8.17 -2.93
CA ILE A 81 -1.48 -9.09 -2.14
C ILE A 81 -0.03 -8.74 -2.43
N GLU A 82 0.70 -8.32 -1.41
CA GLU A 82 2.06 -7.76 -1.55
C GLU A 82 3.00 -8.18 -0.40
N PRO A 83 3.51 -9.43 -0.41
CA PRO A 83 4.50 -9.84 0.58
C PRO A 83 5.79 -9.04 0.46
N PHE A 84 6.27 -8.55 1.60
CA PHE A 84 7.58 -7.92 1.76
C PHE A 84 8.51 -8.87 2.51
N VAL A 85 9.68 -9.14 1.91
CA VAL A 85 10.70 -10.04 2.45
C VAL A 85 11.94 -9.24 2.82
N THR A 86 12.55 -9.57 3.96
CA THR A 86 13.81 -8.94 4.37
C THR A 86 14.79 -9.93 5.01
N ASN A 87 16.08 -9.63 4.88
CA ASN A 87 17.15 -10.22 5.67
C ASN A 87 17.45 -9.45 6.98
N GLY A 88 16.66 -8.40 7.27
CA GLY A 88 16.74 -7.60 8.48
C GLY A 88 15.89 -8.16 9.63
N VAL A 89 15.30 -7.26 10.41
CA VAL A 89 14.52 -7.59 11.62
C VAL A 89 13.05 -7.86 11.35
N GLY A 90 12.58 -7.69 10.11
CA GLY A 90 11.18 -7.99 9.74
C GLY A 90 10.21 -6.90 10.18
N ARG A 91 10.69 -5.65 10.30
CA ARG A 91 9.85 -4.52 10.71
C ARG A 91 10.37 -3.22 10.12
N VAL A 92 9.45 -2.36 9.70
CA VAL A 92 9.79 -1.03 9.17
C VAL A 92 9.39 0.09 10.12
N GLY A 93 10.10 1.20 10.05
CA GLY A 93 9.81 2.39 10.87
C GLY A 93 10.53 3.64 10.38
N GLY A 94 10.78 4.57 11.30
CA GLY A 94 11.54 5.79 11.01
C GLY A 94 10.80 6.88 10.23
N LYS A 95 9.49 6.73 9.96
CA LYS A 95 8.56 7.68 9.29
C LYS A 95 9.23 8.97 8.82
N LYS A 96 9.83 8.94 7.62
CA LYS A 96 10.44 10.11 7.00
C LYS A 96 9.47 10.75 6.01
N ASN A 97 9.63 12.04 5.76
CA ASN A 97 8.92 12.71 4.66
C ASN A 97 9.21 12.00 3.33
N SER A 98 8.23 12.01 2.43
CA SER A 98 8.35 11.49 1.08
C SER A 98 7.79 12.50 0.07
N ASN A 99 7.93 12.19 -1.21
CA ASN A 99 7.37 12.99 -2.31
C ASN A 99 5.99 12.48 -2.77
N ILE A 100 5.32 11.66 -1.97
CA ILE A 100 3.98 11.12 -2.25
C ILE A 100 3.01 11.68 -1.22
N TYR A 101 1.88 12.21 -1.69
CA TYR A 101 0.92 12.96 -0.90
C TYR A 101 -0.50 12.47 -1.16
N ARG A 102 -1.42 12.85 -0.27
CA ARG A 102 -2.87 12.72 -0.46
C ARG A 102 -3.59 13.96 0.02
N LEU A 103 -4.68 14.29 -0.64
CA LEU A 103 -5.67 15.24 -0.13
C LEU A 103 -6.48 14.54 0.96
N LYS A 104 -6.36 14.99 2.21
CA LYS A 104 -7.13 14.45 3.34
C LYS A 104 -8.54 14.99 3.38
N GLN A 105 -8.67 16.28 3.07
CA GLN A 105 -9.93 17.00 3.15
C GLN A 105 -9.81 18.31 2.38
N VAL A 106 -10.93 18.75 1.82
CA VAL A 106 -11.09 20.07 1.23
C VAL A 106 -11.49 21.03 2.35
N ARG A 107 -10.86 22.20 2.40
CA ARG A 107 -11.15 23.22 3.42
C ARG A 107 -10.77 24.61 2.92
N LYS A 108 -11.28 25.64 3.59
CA LYS A 108 -10.93 27.02 3.26
C LYS A 108 -9.43 27.26 3.44
N ILE A 109 -8.76 27.65 2.35
CA ILE A 109 -7.36 28.07 2.33
C ILE A 109 -7.33 29.57 2.05
N LYS A 110 -6.60 30.33 2.86
CA LYS A 110 -6.53 31.81 2.71
C LYS A 110 -5.74 32.24 1.48
N ASP A 111 -4.73 31.46 1.11
CA ASP A 111 -3.86 31.74 -0.03
C ASP A 111 -4.50 31.25 -1.32
N GLU A 112 -4.79 32.17 -2.24
CA GLU A 112 -5.54 31.89 -3.47
C GLU A 112 -4.86 30.81 -4.32
N LYS A 113 -3.56 30.95 -4.58
CA LYS A 113 -2.78 29.95 -5.34
C LYS A 113 -2.81 28.56 -4.72
N ALA A 114 -2.73 28.47 -3.40
CA ALA A 114 -2.85 27.18 -2.71
C ALA A 114 -4.28 26.63 -2.76
N ALA A 115 -5.30 27.48 -2.67
CA ALA A 115 -6.70 27.09 -2.82
C ALA A 115 -6.97 26.53 -4.24
N GLU A 116 -6.49 27.22 -5.28
CA GLU A 116 -6.55 26.76 -6.68
C GLU A 116 -5.89 25.39 -6.85
N LEU A 117 -4.65 25.22 -6.36
CA LEU A 117 -3.95 23.95 -6.44
C LEU A 117 -4.70 22.83 -5.69
N MET A 118 -5.35 23.12 -4.56
CA MET A 118 -6.14 22.13 -3.83
C MET A 118 -7.35 21.65 -4.64
N MET A 119 -8.04 22.57 -5.32
CA MET A 119 -9.17 22.22 -6.18
C MET A 119 -8.71 21.39 -7.39
N GLU A 120 -7.60 21.77 -8.02
CA GLU A 120 -6.97 20.97 -9.10
C GLU A 120 -6.59 19.57 -8.64
N ILE A 121 -5.99 19.44 -7.45
CA ILE A 121 -5.65 18.14 -6.85
C ILE A 121 -6.92 17.31 -6.60
N GLN A 122 -7.98 17.93 -6.08
CA GLN A 122 -9.25 17.24 -5.81
C GLN A 122 -9.87 16.71 -7.10
N GLU A 123 -9.96 17.55 -8.12
CA GLU A 123 -10.60 17.21 -9.39
C GLU A 123 -9.78 16.18 -10.17
N ARG A 124 -8.44 16.30 -10.17
CA ARG A 124 -7.57 15.43 -10.97
C ARG A 124 -7.33 14.06 -10.35
N TYR A 125 -7.19 14.00 -9.03
CA TYR A 125 -6.74 12.79 -8.35
C TYR A 125 -7.85 12.13 -7.52
N HIS A 126 -8.98 12.79 -7.27
CA HIS A 126 -10.14 12.21 -6.57
C HIS A 126 -9.80 11.54 -5.23
N GLY A 127 -8.83 12.10 -4.49
CA GLY A 127 -8.36 11.55 -3.21
C GLY A 127 -7.30 10.44 -3.32
N LEU A 128 -6.95 10.01 -4.54
CA LEU A 128 -5.83 9.10 -4.77
C LEU A 128 -4.48 9.78 -4.44
N PRO A 129 -3.45 8.99 -4.13
CA PRO A 129 -2.11 9.52 -3.93
C PRO A 129 -1.57 10.24 -5.17
N PHE A 130 -0.79 11.30 -4.96
CA PHE A 130 -0.12 12.04 -6.03
C PHE A 130 1.32 12.36 -5.65
N ALA A 131 2.19 12.54 -6.66
CA ALA A 131 3.57 12.95 -6.46
C ALA A 131 3.74 14.47 -6.62
N GLU A 132 4.62 15.10 -5.84
CA GLU A 132 4.91 16.54 -5.97
C GLU A 132 5.40 16.90 -7.38
N ARG A 133 6.17 16.03 -8.03
CA ARG A 133 6.66 16.24 -9.40
C ARG A 133 5.52 16.49 -10.40
N TRP A 134 4.34 15.93 -10.16
CA TRP A 134 3.17 16.10 -11.05
C TRP A 134 2.51 17.47 -10.88
N LEU A 135 2.70 18.13 -9.75
CA LEU A 135 2.08 19.43 -9.50
C LEU A 135 2.76 20.54 -10.29
N HIS A 136 4.03 20.36 -10.67
CA HIS A 136 4.75 21.33 -11.49
C HIS A 136 4.21 21.45 -12.92
N SER A 137 3.43 20.48 -13.41
CA SER A 137 2.69 20.64 -14.67
C SER A 137 1.32 21.32 -14.49
N ILE A 138 0.91 21.59 -13.26
CA ILE A 138 -0.38 22.22 -12.92
C ILE A 138 -0.16 23.68 -12.54
N GLN A 139 0.86 23.96 -11.73
CA GLN A 139 1.13 25.29 -11.21
C GLN A 139 2.64 25.54 -11.11
N ASP A 140 3.08 26.70 -11.57
CA ASP A 140 4.45 27.16 -11.37
C ASP A 140 4.77 27.27 -9.88
N ASN A 141 5.92 26.74 -9.47
CA ASN A 141 6.37 26.73 -8.08
C ASN A 141 5.37 26.05 -7.10
N ALA A 142 4.70 24.98 -7.57
CA ALA A 142 3.70 24.23 -6.81
C ALA A 142 4.16 23.80 -5.40
N THR A 143 5.47 23.60 -5.18
CA THR A 143 6.07 23.29 -3.86
C THR A 143 5.62 24.27 -2.78
N LYS A 144 5.58 25.59 -3.05
CA LYS A 144 5.17 26.58 -2.04
C LYS A 144 3.70 26.43 -1.66
N SER A 145 2.83 26.22 -2.63
CA SER A 145 1.40 25.98 -2.42
C SER A 145 1.16 24.67 -1.67
N LEU A 146 1.86 23.59 -2.06
CA LEU A 146 1.80 22.30 -1.37
C LEU A 146 2.19 22.41 0.11
N GLN A 147 3.27 23.14 0.43
CA GLN A 147 3.68 23.38 1.82
C GLN A 147 2.59 24.11 2.63
N LYS A 148 1.89 25.08 2.03
CA LYS A 148 0.77 25.76 2.69
C LYS A 148 -0.39 24.80 2.93
N LEU A 149 -0.72 23.94 1.97
CA LEU A 149 -1.76 22.92 2.11
C LEU A 149 -1.44 21.89 3.21
N MET A 150 -0.17 21.51 3.34
CA MET A 150 0.29 20.65 4.42
C MET A 150 0.17 21.33 5.80
N ARG A 151 0.62 22.57 5.93
CA ARG A 151 0.48 23.35 7.17
C ARG A 151 -0.98 23.54 7.57
N ALA A 152 -1.88 23.69 6.59
CA ALA A 152 -3.32 23.78 6.80
C ALA A 152 -3.99 22.43 7.13
N GLY A 153 -3.25 21.32 7.07
CA GLY A 153 -3.77 19.96 7.29
C GLY A 153 -4.75 19.48 6.20
N ALA A 154 -4.78 20.14 5.05
CA ALA A 154 -5.55 19.72 3.88
C ALA A 154 -4.87 18.55 3.17
N VAL A 155 -3.54 18.59 3.07
CA VAL A 155 -2.72 17.56 2.43
C VAL A 155 -1.80 16.92 3.48
N SER A 156 -1.52 15.62 3.31
CA SER A 156 -0.49 14.91 4.08
C SER A 156 0.38 14.05 3.19
N TYR A 157 1.64 13.85 3.56
CA TYR A 157 2.52 12.91 2.86
C TYR A 157 2.26 11.46 3.32
N TYR A 158 2.55 10.51 2.43
CA TYR A 158 2.72 9.10 2.77
C TYR A 158 4.15 8.92 3.30
N PRO A 159 4.35 8.49 4.55
CA PRO A 159 5.69 8.36 5.11
C PRO A 159 6.50 7.33 4.34
N ARG A 160 7.79 7.63 4.11
CA ARG A 160 8.77 6.61 3.74
C ARG A 160 9.15 5.85 5.01
N TYR A 161 9.21 4.53 4.88
CA TYR A 161 9.67 3.65 5.94
C TYR A 161 11.00 3.01 5.57
N ASP A 162 11.88 2.91 6.56
CA ASP A 162 13.13 2.15 6.45
C ASP A 162 12.96 0.82 7.22
N GLU A 163 13.56 -0.25 6.73
CA GLU A 163 13.73 -1.48 7.51
C GLU A 163 14.60 -1.18 8.75
N LEU A 164 14.13 -1.57 9.94
CA LEU A 164 14.71 -1.12 11.20
C LEU A 164 16.11 -1.70 11.47
N GLY A 165 16.40 -2.89 10.94
CA GLY A 165 17.71 -3.53 10.97
C GLY A 165 18.60 -3.15 9.80
N LYS A 166 18.17 -2.21 8.94
CA LYS A 166 18.84 -1.83 7.69
C LYS A 166 19.03 -3.01 6.72
N GLY A 167 18.16 -4.01 6.82
CA GLY A 167 18.10 -5.11 5.88
C GLY A 167 17.68 -4.64 4.48
N ILE A 168 18.04 -5.43 3.48
CA ILE A 168 17.49 -5.30 2.14
C ILE A 168 16.02 -5.77 2.21
N VAL A 169 15.16 -5.12 1.43
CA VAL A 169 13.75 -5.51 1.28
C VAL A 169 13.48 -5.87 -0.19
N THR A 170 12.79 -6.98 -0.41
CA THR A 170 12.18 -7.33 -1.70
C THR A 170 10.66 -7.39 -1.54
N GLN A 171 9.96 -7.11 -2.64
CA GLN A 171 8.51 -7.11 -2.70
C GLN A 171 8.09 -7.77 -4.01
N SER A 172 6.94 -8.42 -4.00
CA SER A 172 6.20 -8.79 -5.21
C SER A 172 4.74 -8.52 -4.93
N GLU A 173 3.99 -8.05 -5.93
CA GLU A 173 2.60 -7.63 -5.75
C GLU A 173 1.74 -8.01 -6.95
N HIS A 174 0.52 -8.44 -6.69
CA HIS A 174 -0.55 -8.48 -7.68
C HIS A 174 -1.84 -7.89 -7.10
N THR A 175 -2.60 -7.24 -7.98
CA THR A 175 -4.03 -6.99 -7.75
C THR A 175 -4.81 -8.23 -8.18
N VAL A 176 -5.69 -8.70 -7.30
CA VAL A 176 -6.57 -9.84 -7.57
C VAL A 176 -8.03 -9.51 -7.27
N MET A 177 -8.92 -10.13 -8.03
CA MET A 177 -10.36 -10.14 -7.76
C MET A 177 -10.77 -11.51 -7.24
N ILE A 178 -11.45 -11.52 -6.10
CA ILE A 178 -12.05 -12.73 -5.53
C ILE A 178 -13.35 -12.99 -6.31
N THR A 179 -13.41 -14.09 -7.05
CA THR A 179 -14.60 -14.49 -7.82
C THR A 179 -15.43 -15.52 -7.05
N SER A 180 -16.61 -15.89 -7.55
CA SER A 180 -17.41 -16.94 -6.90
C SER A 180 -16.76 -18.33 -6.94
N SER A 181 -15.80 -18.56 -7.83
CA SER A 181 -15.14 -19.86 -8.04
C SER A 181 -13.65 -19.88 -7.68
N GLY A 182 -13.08 -18.76 -7.21
CA GLY A 182 -11.66 -18.67 -6.87
C GLY A 182 -11.13 -17.24 -6.98
N VAL A 183 -10.02 -17.07 -7.70
CA VAL A 183 -9.30 -15.80 -7.84
C VAL A 183 -8.96 -15.53 -9.30
N GLU A 184 -9.16 -14.29 -9.72
CA GLU A 184 -8.66 -13.76 -10.98
C GLU A 184 -7.50 -12.78 -10.70
N VAL A 185 -6.34 -13.03 -11.29
CA VAL A 185 -5.17 -12.15 -11.17
C VAL A 185 -5.22 -11.09 -12.26
N LEU A 186 -5.48 -9.83 -11.87
CA LEU A 186 -5.73 -8.73 -12.81
C LEU A 186 -4.46 -8.10 -13.40
N THR A 187 -3.29 -8.52 -12.91
CA THR A 187 -1.99 -7.87 -13.17
C THR A 187 -0.87 -8.86 -13.49
N ALA A 188 -1.22 -10.10 -13.87
CA ALA A 188 -0.30 -11.17 -14.22
C ALA A 188 0.54 -10.87 -15.47
#